data_AF-A0A239JF55-F1
#
_entry.id   AF-A0A239JF55-F1
#
_cell.length_a   1.000
_cell.length_b   1.000
_cell.length_c   1.000
_cell.angle_alpha   90.00
_cell.angle_beta   90.00
_cell.angle_gamma   90.00
#
_symmetry.space_group_name_H-M   'P 1'
#
loop_
_entity.id
_entity.type
_entity.pdbx_description
1 polymer ?
#
loop_
_entity_poly.entity_id
_entity_poly.type
_entity_poly.pdbx_seq_one_letter_code
_entity_poly.pdbx_strand_id
1 'polypeptide(L)'
;MRRLLILLAALAAAALSTAPAFAAKRVALVIGNNDYRNVPKLQKAVNDARSIGDALKNLGFSVMVAENQTRQAFSQSLLAFDSTIEKGDTAFFFFAGHGFEIAGQNFLLPTDVPAATEGQEELVRDSAILADRIVTRLQMRGARTSILVFDACRNNPFERAGTRAVAGSGGLAPMTTLPEGVFSIFSAGPRQTALDRLSNNDTDPNSVFTRAFIKELQEPSLNLVQVAQRTRRTVSEMAETVKHRQVPVYFDQMVDDVFLNGVALKQADARPAEPLQQVAALPPVNVPQLPPTNDAVNAPIASFSRHNGGWTVMFSIADPTLGISWRMGEGGNFRETGFMDTLDPRTRKRMPNPAIQLDADAAATTIYLRYVDANGEMQGPFPIRFDPEAALVRDQRKILDMTAGSWLAFGGYNTPLMYYTHLMSYRCAIREARVGIDSAVPDKLLKFPPCDLRDPIATPSDAETYIKIPASTKFVSVELTFRDGSISETKSFRRSGNR
;
A
#
# COMPACT_ATOMS: atom_id res chain seq x y z
N MET A 1 4.72 48.90 44.23
CA MET A 1 4.36 49.13 42.81
C MET A 1 5.08 48.18 41.84
N ARG A 2 6.41 48.06 41.87
CA ARG A 2 7.18 47.21 40.93
C ARG A 2 6.81 45.72 40.93
N ARG A 3 6.50 45.12 42.10
CA ARG A 3 6.08 43.71 42.21
C ARG A 3 4.65 43.45 41.70
N LEU A 4 3.76 44.43 41.79
CA LEU A 4 2.38 44.33 41.30
C LEU A 4 2.32 44.38 39.77
N LEU A 5 3.17 45.21 39.16
CA LEU A 5 3.34 45.31 37.70
C LEU A 5 3.93 44.03 37.07
N ILE A 6 4.82 43.34 37.77
CA ILE A 6 5.40 42.06 37.30
C ILE A 6 4.36 40.93 37.35
N LEU A 7 3.51 40.89 38.37
CA LEU A 7 2.42 39.91 38.48
C LEU A 7 1.32 40.13 37.43
N LEU A 8 0.99 41.38 37.11
CA LEU A 8 0.03 41.72 36.06
C LEU A 8 0.57 41.43 34.64
N ALA A 9 1.87 41.63 34.41
CA ALA A 9 2.51 41.26 33.15
C ALA A 9 2.62 39.73 32.96
N ALA A 10 2.84 38.97 34.03
CA ALA A 10 2.85 37.50 34.00
C ALA A 10 1.45 36.91 33.77
N LEU A 11 0.39 37.53 34.32
CA LEU A 11 -0.99 37.11 34.06
C LEU A 11 -1.45 37.44 32.63
N ALA A 12 -1.00 38.57 32.08
CA ALA A 12 -1.30 38.94 30.69
C ALA A 12 -0.55 38.05 29.68
N ALA A 13 0.68 37.63 29.98
CA ALA A 13 1.45 36.71 29.12
C ALA A 13 0.90 35.27 29.13
N ALA A 14 0.23 34.84 30.21
CA ALA A 14 -0.42 33.54 30.30
C ALA A 14 -1.77 33.46 29.57
N ALA A 15 -2.36 34.60 29.18
CA ALA A 15 -3.64 34.67 28.50
C ALA A 15 -3.55 34.77 26.95
N LEU A 16 -2.34 34.91 26.39
CA LEU A 16 -2.13 35.08 24.94
C LEU A 16 -1.66 33.81 24.18
N SER A 17 -1.59 32.64 24.83
CA SER A 17 -1.03 31.42 24.22
C SER A 17 -2.00 30.25 24.05
N THR A 18 -3.31 30.45 24.26
CA THR A 18 -4.32 29.46 23.88
C THR A 18 -4.88 29.76 22.50
N ALA A 19 -4.05 29.60 21.46
CA ALA A 19 -4.61 29.30 20.15
C ALA A 19 -5.35 27.96 20.28
N PRO A 20 -6.59 27.81 19.80
CA PRO A 20 -7.22 26.50 19.77
C PRO A 20 -6.32 25.60 18.92
N ALA A 21 -5.74 24.58 19.55
CA ALA A 21 -5.22 23.45 18.81
C ALA A 21 -6.45 22.87 18.09
N PHE A 22 -6.55 23.11 16.77
CA PHE A 22 -7.50 22.38 15.95
C PHE A 22 -7.14 20.91 16.09
N ALA A 23 -7.87 20.20 16.95
CA ALA A 23 -7.74 18.77 17.09
C ALA A 23 -8.12 18.18 15.72
N ALA A 24 -7.19 17.42 15.12
CA ALA A 24 -7.44 16.71 13.87
C ALA A 24 -8.72 15.89 14.01
N LYS A 25 -9.69 16.15 13.13
CA LYS A 25 -11.01 15.50 13.17
C LYS A 25 -10.90 14.09 12.59
N ARG A 26 -11.83 13.24 12.99
CA ARG A 26 -12.04 11.92 12.42
C ARG A 26 -13.34 11.95 11.63
N VAL A 27 -13.26 11.80 10.32
CA VAL A 27 -14.43 11.83 9.43
C VAL A 27 -14.49 10.57 8.59
N ALA A 28 -15.69 10.07 8.32
CA ALA A 28 -15.87 8.84 7.55
C ALA A 28 -17.00 8.95 6.53
N LEU A 29 -16.79 8.34 5.35
CA LEU A 29 -17.83 8.04 4.38
C LEU A 29 -17.91 6.52 4.21
N VAL A 30 -19.11 5.98 4.39
CA VAL A 30 -19.37 4.55 4.42
C VAL A 30 -20.50 4.25 3.43
N ILE A 31 -20.18 3.48 2.38
CA ILE A 31 -21.10 3.21 1.27
C ILE A 31 -21.39 1.71 1.19
N GLY A 32 -22.67 1.36 1.06
CA GLY A 32 -23.12 -0.02 0.87
C GLY A 32 -24.13 -0.13 -0.26
N ASN A 33 -23.83 -0.93 -1.29
CA ASN A 33 -24.69 -1.11 -2.46
C ASN A 33 -25.17 -2.56 -2.58
N ASN A 34 -26.47 -2.77 -2.44
CA ASN A 34 -27.15 -4.07 -2.62
C ASN A 34 -28.00 -4.10 -3.90
N ASP A 35 -28.79 -3.05 -4.12
CA ASP A 35 -29.88 -3.03 -5.10
C ASP A 35 -29.43 -2.64 -6.51
N TYR A 36 -28.52 -3.43 -7.07
CA TYR A 36 -28.09 -3.29 -8.45
C TYR A 36 -29.23 -3.55 -9.44
N ARG A 37 -29.35 -2.67 -10.45
CA ARG A 37 -30.40 -2.76 -11.49
C ARG A 37 -30.08 -3.79 -12.56
N ASN A 38 -28.83 -3.81 -13.01
CA ASN A 38 -28.41 -4.55 -14.21
C ASN A 38 -27.36 -5.64 -13.94
N VAL A 39 -26.84 -5.72 -12.73
CA VAL A 39 -25.90 -6.77 -12.29
C VAL A 39 -26.48 -7.49 -11.06
N PRO A 40 -26.00 -8.68 -10.68
CA PRO A 40 -26.56 -9.44 -9.56
C PRO A 40 -26.67 -8.61 -8.28
N LYS A 41 -27.81 -8.67 -7.60
CA LYS A 41 -28.00 -7.98 -6.32
C LYS A 41 -27.16 -8.64 -5.21
N LEU A 42 -26.69 -7.83 -4.28
CA LEU A 42 -26.05 -8.28 -3.04
C LEU A 42 -27.05 -8.24 -1.89
N GLN A 43 -26.77 -8.97 -0.81
CA GLN A 43 -27.67 -9.05 0.35
C GLN A 43 -27.12 -8.34 1.58
N LYS A 44 -25.79 -8.24 1.72
CA LYS A 44 -25.15 -7.84 2.99
C LYS A 44 -24.53 -6.45 2.97
N ALA A 45 -24.21 -5.89 1.81
CA ALA A 45 -23.45 -4.64 1.69
C ALA A 45 -24.07 -3.42 2.41
N VAL A 46 -25.40 -3.28 2.41
CA VAL A 46 -26.09 -2.22 3.17
C VAL A 46 -25.94 -2.41 4.68
N ASN A 47 -26.05 -3.64 5.18
CA ASN A 47 -25.85 -3.93 6.60
C ASN A 47 -24.39 -3.75 7.00
N ASP A 48 -23.46 -4.13 6.13
CA ASP A 48 -22.03 -3.93 6.33
C ASP A 48 -21.73 -2.44 6.53
N ALA A 49 -22.25 -1.60 5.65
CA ALA A 49 -22.11 -0.15 5.73
C ALA A 49 -22.71 0.43 7.03
N ARG A 50 -23.91 -0.01 7.44
CA ARG A 50 -24.51 0.41 8.71
C ARG A 50 -23.64 0.03 9.91
N SER A 51 -23.22 -1.23 9.97
CA SER A 51 -22.44 -1.77 11.09
C SER A 51 -21.06 -1.12 11.21
N ILE A 52 -20.37 -0.88 10.09
CA ILE A 52 -19.11 -0.13 10.06
C ILE A 52 -19.35 1.32 10.50
N GLY A 53 -20.43 1.94 10.00
CA GLY A 53 -20.76 3.31 10.38
C GLY A 53 -20.97 3.46 11.88
N ASP A 54 -21.69 2.54 12.52
CA ASP A 54 -21.91 2.58 13.97
C ASP A 54 -20.64 2.27 14.76
N ALA A 55 -19.81 1.33 14.29
CA ALA A 55 -18.50 1.07 14.89
C ALA A 55 -17.59 2.32 14.85
N LEU A 56 -17.53 3.01 13.71
CA LEU A 56 -16.73 4.23 13.56
C LEU A 56 -17.25 5.40 14.40
N LYS A 57 -18.57 5.57 14.52
CA LYS A 57 -19.16 6.56 15.45
C LYS A 57 -18.70 6.32 16.89
N ASN A 58 -18.69 5.06 17.34
CA ASN A 58 -18.20 4.69 18.67
C ASN A 58 -16.71 4.97 18.86
N LEU A 59 -15.93 5.05 17.77
CA LEU A 59 -14.51 5.41 17.75
C LEU A 59 -14.27 6.92 17.56
N GLY A 60 -15.32 7.73 17.66
CA GLY A 60 -15.26 9.19 17.60
C GLY A 60 -15.21 9.77 16.18
N PHE A 61 -15.57 8.99 15.15
CA PHE A 61 -15.72 9.52 13.79
C PHE A 61 -17.05 10.25 13.61
N SER A 62 -17.03 11.35 12.86
CA SER A 62 -18.21 11.91 12.21
C SER A 62 -18.49 11.12 10.93
N VAL A 63 -19.55 10.33 10.92
CA VAL A 63 -19.80 9.34 9.87
C VAL A 63 -20.97 9.72 8.96
N MET A 64 -20.73 9.70 7.66
CA MET A 64 -21.73 9.75 6.60
C MET A 64 -21.97 8.34 6.05
N VAL A 65 -23.16 7.78 6.27
CA VAL A 65 -23.55 6.49 5.70
C VAL A 65 -24.42 6.75 4.47
N ALA A 66 -24.10 6.12 3.34
CA ALA A 66 -24.87 6.24 2.10
C ALA A 66 -25.15 4.86 1.49
N GLU A 67 -26.41 4.57 1.21
CA GLU A 67 -26.87 3.24 0.80
C GLU A 67 -27.38 3.26 -0.64
N ASN A 68 -27.16 2.17 -1.37
CA ASN A 68 -27.72 1.94 -2.71
C ASN A 68 -27.52 3.10 -3.69
N GLN A 69 -26.32 3.66 -3.69
CA GLN A 69 -25.99 4.89 -4.41
C GLN A 69 -25.98 4.68 -5.93
N THR A 70 -26.74 5.51 -6.65
CA THR A 70 -26.55 5.70 -8.09
C THR A 70 -25.23 6.42 -8.35
N ARG A 71 -24.74 6.44 -9.59
CA ARG A 71 -23.49 7.13 -9.93
C ARG A 71 -23.52 8.61 -9.52
N GLN A 72 -24.64 9.28 -9.76
CA GLN A 72 -24.84 10.67 -9.40
C GLN A 72 -24.83 10.85 -7.88
N ALA A 73 -25.59 10.04 -7.14
CA ALA A 73 -25.66 10.12 -5.68
C ALA A 73 -24.31 9.79 -5.03
N PHE A 74 -23.59 8.79 -5.53
CA PHE A 74 -22.23 8.45 -5.08
C PHE A 74 -21.30 9.65 -5.26
N SER A 75 -21.31 10.28 -6.44
CA SER A 75 -20.49 11.48 -6.69
C SER A 75 -20.85 12.64 -5.75
N GLN A 76 -22.13 12.84 -5.45
CA GLN A 76 -22.58 13.86 -4.49
C GLN A 76 -22.12 13.53 -3.05
N SER A 77 -22.23 12.27 -2.64
CA SER A 77 -21.74 11.80 -1.33
C SER A 77 -20.24 11.99 -1.19
N LEU A 78 -19.45 11.74 -2.24
CA LEU A 78 -18.02 12.03 -2.27
C LEU A 78 -17.73 13.54 -2.18
N LEU A 79 -18.50 14.39 -2.86
CA LEU A 79 -18.33 15.85 -2.77
C LEU A 79 -18.67 16.38 -1.38
N ALA A 80 -19.73 15.85 -0.78
CA ALA A 80 -20.11 16.21 0.58
C ALA A 80 -19.09 15.68 1.61
N PHE A 81 -18.50 14.50 1.39
CA PHE A 81 -17.44 14.01 2.25
C PHE A 81 -16.16 14.85 2.13
N ASP A 82 -15.72 15.17 0.91
CA ASP A 82 -14.57 16.04 0.67
C ASP A 82 -14.69 17.38 1.44
N SER A 83 -15.88 17.98 1.49
CA SER A 83 -16.08 19.27 2.16
C SER A 83 -15.96 19.21 3.68
N THR A 84 -16.10 18.01 4.27
CA THR A 84 -15.90 17.79 5.72
C THR A 84 -14.44 17.63 6.12
N ILE A 85 -13.56 17.33 5.16
CA ILE A 85 -12.14 17.07 5.42
C ILE A 85 -11.37 18.38 5.45
N GLU A 86 -10.66 18.60 6.55
CA GLU A 86 -9.68 19.65 6.77
C GLU A 86 -8.25 19.09 6.80
N LYS A 87 -7.27 19.98 6.65
CA LYS A 87 -5.86 19.59 6.67
C LYS A 87 -5.50 19.00 8.04
N GLY A 88 -4.90 17.82 8.04
CA GLY A 88 -4.47 17.13 9.26
C GLY A 88 -5.44 16.05 9.74
N ASP A 89 -6.64 15.96 9.16
CA ASP A 89 -7.68 15.03 9.60
C ASP A 89 -7.36 13.56 9.29
N THR A 90 -8.04 12.67 10.01
CA THR A 90 -8.15 11.26 9.66
C THR A 90 -9.44 11.03 8.87
N ALA A 91 -9.31 10.65 7.60
CA ALA A 91 -10.41 10.33 6.72
C ALA A 91 -10.53 8.81 6.54
N PHE A 92 -11.73 8.28 6.75
CA PHE A 92 -12.03 6.87 6.57
C PHE A 92 -13.04 6.68 5.44
N PHE A 93 -12.71 5.86 4.45
CA PHE A 93 -13.61 5.50 3.36
C PHE A 93 -13.89 3.99 3.41
N PHE A 94 -15.16 3.60 3.46
CA PHE A 94 -15.59 2.22 3.35
C PHE A 94 -16.51 2.05 2.16
N PHE A 95 -16.32 0.97 1.40
CA PHE A 95 -17.23 0.55 0.35
C PHE A 95 -17.50 -0.96 0.44
N ALA A 96 -18.78 -1.33 0.52
CA ALA A 96 -19.26 -2.68 0.29
C ALA A 96 -20.13 -2.72 -0.97
N GLY A 97 -19.83 -3.63 -1.90
CA GLY A 97 -20.55 -3.71 -3.17
C GLY A 97 -19.80 -4.47 -4.26
N HIS A 98 -20.27 -4.37 -5.50
CA HIS A 98 -19.51 -4.84 -6.66
C HIS A 98 -18.35 -3.89 -6.97
N GLY A 99 -17.17 -4.47 -7.12
CA GLY A 99 -15.98 -3.83 -7.67
C GLY A 99 -15.54 -4.55 -8.93
N PHE A 100 -14.93 -3.84 -9.86
CA PHE A 100 -14.48 -4.40 -11.12
C PHE A 100 -13.17 -3.77 -11.56
N GLU A 101 -12.22 -4.60 -11.96
CA GLU A 101 -10.94 -4.14 -12.48
C GLU A 101 -10.93 -4.23 -14.01
N ILE A 102 -10.53 -3.12 -14.64
CA ILE A 102 -10.36 -3.03 -16.09
C ILE A 102 -8.99 -2.44 -16.38
N ALA A 103 -8.12 -3.24 -17.01
CA ALA A 103 -6.76 -2.86 -17.37
C ALA A 103 -5.95 -2.29 -16.19
N GLY A 104 -6.00 -2.97 -15.04
CA GLY A 104 -5.25 -2.61 -13.83
C GLY A 104 -5.86 -1.47 -12.99
N GLN A 105 -7.01 -0.92 -13.40
CA GLN A 105 -7.71 0.14 -12.67
C GLN A 105 -8.93 -0.40 -11.93
N ASN A 106 -9.09 0.03 -10.69
CA ASN A 106 -10.16 -0.40 -9.78
C ASN A 106 -11.39 0.49 -9.87
N PHE A 107 -12.54 -0.08 -10.23
CA PHE A 107 -13.81 0.62 -10.31
C PHE A 107 -14.80 0.10 -9.27
N LEU A 108 -15.41 1.01 -8.51
CA LEU A 108 -16.52 0.74 -7.60
C LEU A 108 -17.83 0.97 -8.36
N LEU A 109 -18.71 -0.03 -8.37
CA LEU A 109 -19.91 0.02 -9.19
C LEU A 109 -21.10 0.62 -8.43
N PRO A 110 -21.73 1.68 -8.98
CA PRO A 110 -23.01 2.20 -8.50
C PRO A 110 -24.18 1.25 -8.82
N THR A 111 -25.31 1.44 -8.15
CA THR A 111 -26.51 0.58 -8.32
C THR A 111 -27.14 0.66 -9.71
N ASP A 112 -26.93 1.78 -10.42
CA ASP A 112 -27.42 2.03 -11.76
C ASP A 112 -26.39 1.76 -12.86
N VAL A 113 -25.27 1.08 -12.55
CA VAL A 113 -24.31 0.64 -13.56
C VAL A 113 -25.02 -0.08 -14.72
N PRO A 114 -24.73 0.24 -15.98
CA PRO A 114 -25.38 -0.41 -17.12
C PRO A 114 -24.96 -1.87 -17.22
N ALA A 115 -25.81 -2.67 -17.86
CA ALA A 115 -25.39 -3.96 -18.37
C ALA A 115 -24.29 -3.75 -19.43
N ALA A 116 -23.25 -4.58 -19.42
CA ALA A 116 -22.19 -4.52 -20.42
C ALA A 116 -21.76 -5.93 -20.82
N THR A 117 -21.33 -6.07 -22.07
CA THR A 117 -20.75 -7.29 -22.64
C THR A 117 -19.32 -7.03 -23.12
N GLU A 118 -18.63 -8.07 -23.61
CA GLU A 118 -17.31 -7.93 -24.26
C GLU A 118 -17.28 -6.75 -25.25
N GLY A 119 -16.26 -5.88 -25.14
CA GLY A 119 -16.09 -4.69 -25.99
C GLY A 119 -16.80 -3.42 -25.51
N GLN A 120 -17.52 -3.48 -24.37
CA GLN A 120 -18.22 -2.34 -23.77
C GLN A 120 -17.56 -1.88 -22.45
N GLU A 121 -16.26 -2.13 -22.28
CA GLU A 121 -15.50 -1.77 -21.09
C GLU A 121 -15.61 -0.27 -20.77
N GLU A 122 -15.58 0.59 -21.81
CA GLU A 122 -15.67 2.05 -21.64
C GLU A 122 -17.00 2.50 -21.04
N LEU A 123 -18.10 1.83 -21.39
CA LEU A 123 -19.42 2.11 -20.82
C LEU A 123 -19.43 1.87 -19.30
N VAL A 124 -18.71 0.85 -18.84
CA VAL A 124 -18.53 0.55 -17.41
C VAL A 124 -17.62 1.60 -16.77
N ARG A 125 -16.49 1.95 -17.40
CA ARG A 125 -15.56 2.99 -16.91
C ARG A 125 -16.25 4.33 -16.71
N ASP A 126 -17.03 4.76 -17.69
CA ASP A 126 -17.78 6.00 -17.63
C ASP A 126 -18.84 5.98 -16.52
N SER A 127 -19.45 4.82 -16.26
CA SER A 127 -20.56 4.69 -15.31
C SER A 127 -20.13 4.37 -13.87
N ALA A 128 -18.84 4.12 -13.62
CA ALA A 128 -18.32 3.70 -12.33
C ALA A 128 -17.47 4.77 -11.62
N ILE A 129 -17.04 4.49 -10.39
CA ILE A 129 -16.16 5.36 -9.59
C ILE A 129 -14.78 4.73 -9.52
N LEU A 130 -13.74 5.42 -10.00
CA LEU A 130 -12.37 4.95 -9.88
C LEU A 130 -11.90 5.01 -8.41
N ALA A 131 -11.50 3.88 -7.83
CA ALA A 131 -11.07 3.78 -6.44
C ALA A 131 -9.83 4.65 -6.16
N ASP A 132 -8.88 4.68 -7.10
CA ASP A 132 -7.66 5.50 -7.00
C ASP A 132 -8.00 7.00 -6.90
N ARG A 133 -9.09 7.46 -7.52
CA ARG A 133 -9.53 8.86 -7.39
C ARG A 133 -9.95 9.18 -5.96
N ILE A 134 -10.45 8.22 -5.19
CA ILE A 134 -10.82 8.44 -3.79
C ILE A 134 -9.55 8.75 -2.99
N VAL A 135 -8.48 7.99 -3.18
CA VAL A 135 -7.17 8.27 -2.56
C VAL A 135 -6.70 9.68 -2.89
N THR A 136 -6.70 10.06 -4.17
CA THR A 136 -6.29 11.40 -4.60
C THR A 136 -7.15 12.50 -3.99
N ARG A 137 -8.47 12.30 -3.86
CA ARG A 137 -9.36 13.28 -3.23
C ARG A 137 -9.02 13.52 -1.78
N LEU A 138 -8.82 12.47 -0.99
CA LEU A 138 -8.47 12.59 0.43
C LEU A 138 -7.13 13.33 0.61
N GLN A 139 -6.14 12.98 -0.22
CA GLN A 139 -4.83 13.63 -0.24
C GLN A 139 -4.91 15.11 -0.62
N MET A 140 -5.70 15.46 -1.65
CA MET A 140 -5.90 16.86 -2.05
C MET A 140 -6.59 17.72 -0.99
N ARG A 141 -7.44 17.12 -0.15
CA ARG A 141 -8.04 17.79 1.01
C ARG A 141 -7.06 17.97 2.17
N GLY A 142 -5.89 17.34 2.11
CA GLY A 142 -4.85 17.44 3.12
C GLY A 142 -5.06 16.53 4.33
N ALA A 143 -5.86 15.46 4.19
CA ALA A 143 -5.98 14.46 5.24
C ALA A 143 -4.58 13.90 5.59
N ARG A 144 -4.23 13.90 6.87
CA ARG A 144 -2.96 13.31 7.33
C ARG A 144 -2.99 11.79 7.23
N THR A 145 -4.15 11.21 7.50
CA THR A 145 -4.36 9.77 7.54
C THR A 145 -5.58 9.43 6.69
N SER A 146 -5.40 8.64 5.65
CA SER A 146 -6.46 8.16 4.77
C SER A 146 -6.57 6.65 4.87
N ILE A 147 -7.71 6.15 5.32
CA ILE A 147 -7.96 4.72 5.53
C ILE A 147 -9.05 4.29 4.56
N LEU A 148 -8.74 3.36 3.65
CA LEU A 148 -9.67 2.85 2.66
C LEU A 148 -9.95 1.37 2.89
N VAL A 149 -11.22 1.01 2.96
CA VAL A 149 -11.66 -0.36 3.20
C VAL A 149 -12.61 -0.77 2.08
N PHE A 150 -12.24 -1.80 1.34
CA PHE A 150 -13.00 -2.31 0.20
C PHE A 150 -13.49 -3.73 0.48
N ASP A 151 -14.77 -3.86 0.77
CA ASP A 151 -15.47 -5.13 0.84
C ASP A 151 -16.18 -5.42 -0.49
N ALA A 152 -15.38 -5.73 -1.52
CA ALA A 152 -15.86 -5.93 -2.87
C ALA A 152 -15.61 -7.34 -3.38
N CYS A 153 -16.64 -7.93 -3.98
CA CYS A 153 -16.59 -9.28 -4.56
C CYS A 153 -15.62 -9.36 -5.76
N ARG A 154 -15.14 -10.58 -6.05
CA ARG A 154 -14.25 -10.90 -7.18
C ARG A 154 -14.87 -11.75 -8.30
N ASN A 155 -16.20 -11.86 -8.32
CA ASN A 155 -16.90 -12.47 -9.44
C ASN A 155 -17.26 -11.40 -10.46
N ASN A 156 -17.09 -11.69 -11.74
CA ASN A 156 -17.46 -10.74 -12.79
C ASN A 156 -18.98 -10.47 -12.75
N PRO A 157 -19.40 -9.25 -12.36
CA PRO A 157 -20.82 -8.93 -12.19
C PRO A 157 -21.56 -8.83 -13.53
N PHE A 158 -20.84 -8.86 -14.66
CA PHE A 158 -21.37 -8.81 -16.01
C PHE A 158 -21.49 -10.20 -16.65
N GLU A 159 -21.14 -11.29 -15.95
CA GLU A 159 -21.35 -12.65 -16.45
C GLU A 159 -22.85 -12.97 -16.58
N ARG A 160 -23.24 -13.40 -17.79
CA ARG A 160 -24.61 -13.82 -18.12
C ARG A 160 -24.58 -15.01 -19.08
N ALA A 161 -25.54 -15.92 -18.92
CA ALA A 161 -25.66 -17.09 -19.78
C ALA A 161 -25.87 -16.69 -21.25
N GLY A 162 -25.05 -17.24 -22.16
CA GLY A 162 -25.17 -17.01 -23.61
C GLY A 162 -24.46 -15.77 -24.15
N THR A 163 -23.78 -14.97 -23.31
CA THR A 163 -23.01 -13.79 -23.74
C THR A 163 -21.59 -13.83 -23.18
N ARG A 164 -20.62 -13.29 -23.92
CA ARG A 164 -19.28 -13.05 -23.37
C ARG A 164 -19.30 -11.82 -22.48
N ALA A 165 -18.86 -11.99 -21.24
CA ALA A 165 -18.79 -10.91 -20.25
C ALA A 165 -17.70 -9.89 -20.60
N VAL A 166 -17.78 -8.71 -19.99
CA VAL A 166 -16.74 -7.67 -20.07
C VAL A 166 -15.38 -8.25 -19.67
N ALA A 167 -14.33 -7.94 -20.43
CA ALA A 167 -12.98 -8.41 -20.14
C ALA A 167 -12.44 -7.72 -18.87
N GLY A 168 -12.26 -8.50 -17.80
CA GLY A 168 -11.77 -8.02 -16.51
C GLY A 168 -11.72 -9.13 -15.47
N SER A 169 -11.03 -8.90 -14.35
CA SER A 169 -10.76 -9.94 -13.35
C SER A 169 -11.90 -10.21 -12.36
N GLY A 170 -13.04 -9.53 -12.53
CA GLY A 170 -14.25 -9.72 -11.73
C GLY A 170 -14.22 -9.13 -10.33
N GLY A 171 -13.16 -8.40 -9.95
CA GLY A 171 -13.05 -7.73 -8.65
C GLY A 171 -11.97 -6.66 -8.66
N LEU A 172 -11.52 -6.21 -7.49
CA LEU A 172 -10.49 -5.17 -7.40
C LEU A 172 -9.06 -5.76 -7.45
N ALA A 173 -8.17 -5.13 -8.22
CA ALA A 173 -6.73 -5.36 -8.17
C ALA A 173 -6.09 -4.78 -6.89
N PRO A 174 -4.95 -5.35 -6.45
CA PRO A 174 -4.05 -4.71 -5.50
C PRO A 174 -3.74 -3.24 -5.80
N MET A 175 -3.83 -2.37 -4.79
CA MET A 175 -3.29 -1.00 -4.86
C MET A 175 -1.86 -0.99 -4.33
N THR A 176 -0.91 -1.37 -5.18
CA THR A 176 0.50 -1.57 -4.79
C THR A 176 1.30 -0.26 -4.66
N THR A 177 0.79 0.84 -5.21
CA THR A 177 1.40 2.18 -5.16
C THR A 177 0.45 3.15 -4.46
N LEU A 178 0.59 3.28 -3.13
CA LEU A 178 -0.17 4.25 -2.34
C LEU A 178 0.73 5.44 -1.96
N PRO A 179 0.18 6.67 -1.85
CA PRO A 179 0.88 7.81 -1.26
C PRO A 179 1.14 7.60 0.23
N GLU A 180 2.08 8.39 0.78
CA GLU A 180 2.30 8.49 2.22
C GLU A 180 1.02 8.90 2.96
N GLY A 181 0.81 8.33 4.15
CA GLY A 181 -0.37 8.57 4.97
C GLY A 181 -1.63 7.83 4.47
N VAL A 182 -1.49 6.85 3.57
CA VAL A 182 -2.61 6.07 3.04
C VAL A 182 -2.50 4.59 3.42
N PHE A 183 -3.60 4.04 3.90
CA PHE A 183 -3.76 2.64 4.26
C PHE A 183 -4.96 2.11 3.49
N SER A 184 -4.82 0.94 2.87
CA SER A 184 -5.94 0.27 2.22
C SER A 184 -6.03 -1.19 2.63
N ILE A 185 -7.25 -1.72 2.74
CA ILE A 185 -7.51 -3.13 2.96
C ILE A 185 -8.65 -3.61 2.08
N PHE A 186 -8.47 -4.79 1.49
CA PHE A 186 -9.41 -5.47 0.63
C PHE A 186 -9.89 -6.76 1.30
N SER A 187 -11.17 -7.08 1.18
CA SER A 187 -11.78 -8.25 1.81
C SER A 187 -11.31 -9.60 1.28
N ALA A 188 -10.64 -9.62 0.11
CA ALA A 188 -10.04 -10.82 -0.47
C ALA A 188 -8.80 -10.50 -1.32
N GLY A 189 -7.82 -11.41 -1.28
CA GLY A 189 -6.58 -11.32 -2.05
C GLY A 189 -6.77 -11.57 -3.56
N PRO A 190 -5.70 -11.37 -4.35
CA PRO A 190 -5.72 -11.60 -5.80
C PRO A 190 -6.32 -12.95 -6.18
N ARG A 191 -7.28 -12.94 -7.11
CA ARG A 191 -7.97 -14.14 -7.63
C ARG A 191 -8.79 -14.93 -6.59
N GLN A 192 -9.19 -14.31 -5.48
CA GLN A 192 -10.04 -14.90 -4.45
C GLN A 192 -11.35 -14.14 -4.32
N THR A 193 -12.47 -14.81 -4.05
CA THR A 193 -13.76 -14.14 -3.86
C THR A 193 -14.03 -13.87 -2.38
N ALA A 194 -14.69 -12.76 -2.10
CA ALA A 194 -15.18 -12.43 -0.76
C ALA A 194 -16.54 -13.11 -0.52
N LEU A 195 -16.73 -13.68 0.67
CA LEU A 195 -18.00 -14.29 1.08
C LEU A 195 -18.91 -13.28 1.79
N ASP A 196 -20.13 -13.14 1.27
CA ASP A 196 -21.23 -12.49 1.98
C ASP A 196 -21.67 -13.30 3.21
N ARG A 197 -21.55 -14.62 3.17
CA ARG A 197 -22.00 -15.54 4.22
C ARG A 197 -21.28 -16.87 4.14
N LEU A 198 -21.15 -17.55 5.27
CA LEU A 198 -20.53 -18.88 5.33
C LEU A 198 -21.47 -19.96 4.80
N SER A 199 -22.76 -19.85 5.07
CA SER A 199 -23.75 -20.83 4.61
C SER A 199 -25.11 -20.19 4.38
N ASN A 200 -26.05 -20.97 3.84
CA ASN A 200 -27.44 -20.51 3.71
C ASN A 200 -28.13 -20.24 5.06
N ASN A 201 -27.62 -20.82 6.15
CA ASN A 201 -28.16 -20.66 7.50
C ASN A 201 -27.35 -19.65 8.34
N ASP A 202 -26.39 -18.96 7.75
CA ASP A 202 -25.62 -17.93 8.43
C ASP A 202 -26.52 -16.70 8.69
N THR A 203 -26.92 -16.54 9.95
CA THR A 203 -27.84 -15.50 10.41
C THR A 203 -27.15 -14.17 10.67
N ASP A 204 -25.82 -14.10 10.57
CA ASP A 204 -25.10 -12.86 10.79
C ASP A 204 -25.54 -11.79 9.76
N PRO A 205 -25.83 -10.56 10.20
CA PRO A 205 -26.31 -9.52 9.30
C PRO A 205 -25.24 -9.02 8.31
N ASN A 206 -23.96 -9.28 8.57
CA ASN A 206 -22.82 -8.73 7.85
C ASN A 206 -22.05 -9.80 7.05
N SER A 207 -21.23 -9.36 6.08
CA SER A 207 -20.29 -10.19 5.35
C SER A 207 -19.26 -10.84 6.29
N VAL A 208 -18.58 -11.89 5.81
CA VAL A 208 -17.53 -12.57 6.59
C VAL A 208 -16.37 -11.60 6.90
N PHE A 209 -16.04 -10.72 5.96
CA PHE A 209 -15.00 -9.71 6.19
C PHE A 209 -15.45 -8.66 7.20
N THR A 210 -16.62 -8.05 7.00
CA THR A 210 -17.06 -6.92 7.79
C THR A 210 -17.29 -7.29 9.25
N ARG A 211 -17.90 -8.45 9.53
CA ARG A 211 -18.10 -8.92 10.91
C ARG A 211 -16.78 -9.16 11.66
N ALA A 212 -15.75 -9.65 10.95
CA ALA A 212 -14.43 -9.85 11.52
C ALA A 212 -13.70 -8.52 11.70
N PHE A 213 -13.76 -7.63 10.71
CA PHE A 213 -13.08 -6.35 10.74
C PHE A 213 -13.59 -5.43 11.85
N ILE A 214 -14.92 -5.33 12.03
CA ILE A 214 -15.53 -4.53 13.11
C ILE A 214 -15.04 -4.99 14.48
N LYS A 215 -14.99 -6.32 14.71
CA LYS A 215 -14.50 -6.89 15.96
C LYS A 215 -13.08 -6.42 16.26
N GLU A 216 -12.17 -6.55 15.30
CA GLU A 216 -10.78 -6.16 15.50
C GLU A 216 -10.60 -4.64 15.59
N LEU A 217 -11.43 -3.85 14.89
CA LEU A 217 -11.41 -2.38 14.92
C LEU A 217 -11.76 -1.82 16.30
N GLN A 218 -12.59 -2.55 17.05
CA GLN A 218 -13.03 -2.19 18.40
C GLN A 218 -12.07 -2.65 19.49
N GLU A 219 -11.04 -3.43 19.18
CA GLU A 219 -10.05 -3.86 20.17
C GLU A 219 -9.16 -2.66 20.59
N PRO A 220 -9.11 -2.32 21.89
CA PRO A 220 -8.27 -1.23 22.36
C PRO A 220 -6.78 -1.49 22.11
N SER A 221 -6.03 -0.41 21.87
CA SER A 221 -4.57 -0.43 21.74
C SER A 221 -4.02 -1.21 20.54
N LEU A 222 -4.86 -1.61 19.58
CA LEU A 222 -4.37 -2.15 18.31
C LEU A 222 -4.09 -1.02 17.32
N ASN A 223 -2.91 -1.06 16.70
CA ASN A 223 -2.65 -0.24 15.53
C ASN A 223 -3.35 -0.83 14.29
N LEU A 224 -3.50 -0.02 13.25
CA LEU A 224 -4.23 -0.39 12.04
C LEU A 224 -3.64 -1.63 11.33
N VAL A 225 -2.32 -1.81 11.39
CA VAL A 225 -1.63 -3.00 10.85
C VAL A 225 -2.03 -4.26 11.61
N GLN A 226 -2.06 -4.20 12.95
CA GLN A 226 -2.50 -5.31 13.80
C GLN A 226 -3.99 -5.63 13.56
N VAL A 227 -4.85 -4.61 13.46
CA VAL A 227 -6.27 -4.80 13.10
C VAL A 227 -6.38 -5.56 11.78
N ALA A 228 -5.63 -5.16 10.76
CA ALA A 228 -5.65 -5.81 9.45
C ALA A 228 -5.08 -7.24 9.46
N GLN A 229 -3.99 -7.48 10.18
CA GLN A 229 -3.40 -8.82 10.33
C GLN A 229 -4.35 -9.77 11.06
N ARG A 230 -5.00 -9.32 12.14
CA ARG A 230 -5.99 -10.11 12.87
C ARG A 230 -7.24 -10.36 12.04
N THR A 231 -7.75 -9.34 11.34
CA THR A 231 -8.87 -9.48 10.40
C THR A 231 -8.54 -10.51 9.33
N ARG A 232 -7.35 -10.44 8.72
CA ARG A 232 -6.88 -11.42 7.72
C ARG A 232 -6.94 -12.84 8.25
N ARG A 233 -6.41 -13.06 9.46
CA ARG A 233 -6.42 -14.37 10.12
C ARG A 233 -7.84 -14.87 10.36
N THR A 234 -8.67 -14.06 11.03
CA THR A 234 -10.05 -14.43 11.39
C THR A 234 -10.88 -14.75 10.15
N VAL A 235 -10.81 -13.92 9.09
CA VAL A 235 -11.54 -14.18 7.84
C VAL A 235 -11.06 -15.46 7.15
N SER A 236 -9.74 -15.70 7.12
CA SER A 236 -9.18 -16.92 6.52
C SER A 236 -9.65 -18.17 7.26
N GLU A 237 -9.66 -18.14 8.59
CA GLU A 237 -10.13 -19.24 9.43
C GLU A 237 -11.64 -19.51 9.22
N MET A 238 -12.46 -18.44 9.16
CA MET A 238 -13.90 -18.55 8.91
C MET A 238 -14.19 -19.13 7.52
N ALA A 239 -13.54 -18.61 6.48
CA ALA A 239 -13.75 -19.08 5.10
C ALA A 239 -13.31 -20.55 4.93
N GLU A 240 -12.26 -20.98 5.62
CA GLU A 240 -11.78 -22.37 5.57
C GLU A 240 -12.82 -23.36 6.11
N THR A 241 -13.68 -22.95 7.06
CA THR A 241 -14.76 -23.82 7.59
C THR A 241 -15.72 -24.32 6.51
N VAL A 242 -15.84 -23.57 5.41
CA VAL A 242 -16.71 -23.87 4.27
C VAL A 242 -15.92 -24.20 3.00
N LYS A 243 -14.64 -24.59 3.17
CA LYS A 243 -13.70 -24.94 2.10
C LYS A 243 -13.51 -23.81 1.08
N HIS A 244 -13.65 -22.57 1.52
CA HIS A 244 -13.45 -21.39 0.70
C HIS A 244 -12.12 -20.73 1.01
N ARG A 245 -11.43 -20.21 -0.02
CA ARG A 245 -10.19 -19.46 0.16
C ARG A 245 -10.48 -17.97 0.08
N GLN A 246 -10.44 -17.30 1.23
CA GLN A 246 -10.54 -15.84 1.33
C GLN A 246 -9.52 -15.33 2.34
N VAL A 247 -8.55 -14.56 1.85
CA VAL A 247 -7.46 -13.98 2.64
C VAL A 247 -7.42 -12.49 2.35
N PRO A 248 -7.91 -11.62 3.25
CA PRO A 248 -7.84 -10.17 3.10
C PRO A 248 -6.42 -9.70 2.85
N VAL A 249 -6.24 -8.67 2.00
CA VAL A 249 -4.93 -8.07 1.71
C VAL A 249 -4.95 -6.60 2.07
N TYR A 250 -3.85 -6.09 2.62
CA TYR A 250 -3.73 -4.69 2.99
C TYR A 250 -2.42 -4.10 2.47
N PHE A 251 -2.43 -2.80 2.24
CA PHE A 251 -1.29 -1.99 1.82
C PHE A 251 -1.18 -0.82 2.78
N ASP A 252 0.02 -0.60 3.28
CA ASP A 252 0.29 0.38 4.33
C ASP A 252 1.41 1.31 3.89
N GLN A 253 1.11 2.60 3.88
CA GLN A 253 2.07 3.69 3.69
C GLN A 253 1.91 4.73 4.81
N MET A 254 1.44 4.32 5.98
CA MET A 254 1.39 5.19 7.16
C MET A 254 2.80 5.52 7.65
N VAL A 255 2.97 6.76 8.09
CA VAL A 255 4.24 7.25 8.66
C VAL A 255 4.38 6.83 10.13
N ASP A 256 3.27 6.89 10.86
CA ASP A 256 3.20 6.60 12.29
C ASP A 256 2.22 5.44 12.54
N ASP A 257 2.36 4.78 13.69
CA ASP A 257 1.34 3.83 14.17
C ASP A 257 -0.01 4.55 14.36
N VAL A 258 -1.02 4.15 13.59
CA VAL A 258 -2.37 4.70 13.69
C VAL A 258 -3.23 3.83 14.59
N PHE A 259 -3.69 4.39 15.71
CA PHE A 259 -4.61 3.76 16.64
C PHE A 259 -6.00 4.38 16.52
N LEU A 260 -7.00 3.54 16.24
CA LEU A 260 -8.40 3.98 16.13
C LEU A 260 -9.16 3.85 17.46
N ASN A 261 -8.79 2.89 18.31
CA ASN A 261 -9.35 2.72 19.65
C ASN A 261 -8.26 2.75 20.74
N GLY A 262 -8.23 3.80 21.57
CA GLY A 262 -7.26 3.97 22.65
C GLY A 262 -5.89 4.52 22.21
N VAL A 263 -5.05 4.86 23.18
CA VAL A 263 -3.65 5.29 22.98
C VAL A 263 -2.75 4.15 23.42
N ALA A 264 -1.65 3.90 22.69
CA ALA A 264 -0.64 2.91 23.07
C ALA A 264 -0.34 2.98 24.58
N LEU A 265 -0.48 1.85 25.28
CA LEU A 265 0.03 1.74 26.65
C LEU A 265 1.53 2.07 26.58
N LYS A 266 1.93 3.18 27.20
CA LYS A 266 3.33 3.40 27.58
C LYS A 266 3.74 2.16 28.35
N GLN A 267 4.61 1.33 27.78
CA GLN A 267 5.23 0.23 28.51
C GLN A 267 6.02 0.81 29.68
N ALA A 268 5.40 0.79 30.86
CA ALA A 268 6.10 0.82 32.13
C ALA A 268 6.63 -0.60 32.37
N ASP A 269 7.94 -0.77 32.19
CA ASP A 269 8.85 -1.38 33.16
C ASP A 269 10.21 -1.60 32.49
N ALA A 270 11.04 -0.56 32.57
CA ALA A 270 12.48 -0.72 32.41
C ALA A 270 12.98 -1.57 33.58
N ARG A 271 13.31 -2.84 33.31
CA ARG A 271 14.19 -3.60 34.19
C ARG A 271 15.58 -2.93 34.20
N PRO A 272 16.27 -2.85 35.34
CA PRO A 272 17.60 -2.24 35.39
C PRO A 272 18.54 -3.03 34.47
N ALA A 273 19.22 -2.32 33.57
CA ALA A 273 20.23 -2.92 32.71
C ALA A 273 21.41 -3.43 33.55
N GLU A 274 21.68 -4.73 33.45
CA GLU A 274 22.98 -5.29 33.84
C GLU A 274 24.07 -4.80 32.86
N PRO A 275 25.33 -4.67 33.30
CA PRO A 275 26.39 -4.09 32.49
C PRO A 275 26.70 -4.98 31.28
N LEU A 276 26.61 -4.39 30.08
CA LEU A 276 26.98 -5.03 28.83
C LEU A 276 28.43 -5.49 28.86
N GLN A 277 28.62 -6.81 28.76
CA GLN A 277 29.91 -7.40 28.46
C GLN A 277 30.28 -7.05 27.01
N GLN A 278 31.41 -6.37 26.88
CA GLN A 278 31.94 -5.77 25.67
C GLN A 278 32.26 -6.85 24.62
N VAL A 279 31.42 -6.96 23.58
CA VAL A 279 31.78 -7.65 22.34
C VAL A 279 32.44 -6.61 21.43
N ALA A 280 33.67 -6.90 21.03
CA ALA A 280 34.55 -6.02 20.26
C ALA A 280 33.86 -5.48 18.99
N ALA A 281 33.78 -4.16 18.90
CA ALA A 281 33.42 -3.45 17.68
C ALA A 281 34.55 -3.59 16.66
N LEU A 282 34.21 -3.93 15.42
CA LEU A 282 35.09 -3.70 14.27
C LEU A 282 35.42 -2.19 14.19
N PRO A 283 36.65 -1.81 13.81
CA PRO A 283 37.02 -0.41 13.75
C PRO A 283 36.17 0.31 12.68
N PRO A 284 35.71 1.54 12.96
CA PRO A 284 34.97 2.33 11.99
C PRO A 284 35.89 2.64 10.80
N VAL A 285 35.40 2.37 9.60
CA VAL A 285 35.99 2.92 8.37
C VAL A 285 35.77 4.42 8.43
N ASN A 286 36.84 5.16 8.71
CA ASN A 286 36.88 6.61 8.59
C ASN A 286 36.78 6.99 7.11
N VAL A 287 35.56 7.18 6.63
CA VAL A 287 35.33 7.97 5.41
C VAL A 287 35.41 9.44 5.85
N PRO A 288 36.26 10.29 5.26
CA PRO A 288 36.27 11.71 5.58
C PRO A 288 34.90 12.31 5.25
N GLN A 289 34.09 12.59 6.27
CA GLN A 289 32.93 13.44 6.11
C GLN A 289 33.43 14.86 5.91
N LEU A 290 33.29 15.36 4.67
CA LEU A 290 33.28 16.79 4.44
C LEU A 290 32.18 17.43 5.30
N PRO A 291 32.44 18.62 5.87
CA PRO A 291 31.45 19.32 6.69
C PRO A 291 30.18 19.57 5.87
N PRO A 292 28.98 19.43 6.46
CA PRO A 292 27.73 19.69 5.76
C PRO A 292 27.70 21.17 5.35
N THR A 293 27.71 21.41 4.05
CA THR A 293 27.36 22.72 3.49
C THR A 293 25.88 22.97 3.77
N ASN A 294 25.59 24.12 4.37
CA ASN A 294 24.33 24.47 5.02
C ASN A 294 23.14 24.74 4.07
N ASP A 295 23.10 24.13 2.88
CA ASP A 295 22.16 24.48 1.78
C ASP A 295 21.17 23.36 1.38
N ALA A 296 21.23 22.16 1.97
CA ALA A 296 20.58 20.98 1.37
C ALA A 296 19.32 20.44 2.08
N VAL A 297 18.59 21.26 2.84
CA VAL A 297 17.39 20.77 3.57
C VAL A 297 16.25 20.36 2.62
N ASN A 298 16.21 20.90 1.39
CA ASN A 298 15.17 20.62 0.38
C ASN A 298 15.72 20.04 -0.93
N ALA A 299 16.92 19.45 -0.93
CA ALA A 299 17.48 18.87 -2.15
C ALA A 299 16.58 17.74 -2.69
N PRO A 300 16.29 17.69 -4.00
CA PRO A 300 15.51 16.61 -4.60
C PRO A 300 16.16 15.25 -4.39
N ILE A 301 15.31 14.23 -4.17
CA ILE A 301 15.73 12.83 -4.12
C ILE A 301 15.16 12.06 -5.31
N ALA A 302 15.73 10.90 -5.61
CA ALA A 302 15.21 10.02 -6.64
C ALA A 302 15.07 8.57 -6.14
N SER A 303 13.99 7.92 -6.57
CA SER A 303 13.87 6.46 -6.51
C SER A 303 14.03 5.87 -7.91
N PHE A 304 14.71 4.73 -7.98
CA PHE A 304 15.01 4.02 -9.21
C PHE A 304 14.29 2.68 -9.18
N SER A 305 13.51 2.39 -10.21
CA SER A 305 12.83 1.10 -10.35
C SER A 305 13.15 0.46 -11.69
N ARG A 306 13.42 -0.85 -11.66
CA ARG A 306 13.79 -1.62 -12.84
C ARG A 306 12.65 -2.53 -13.29
N HIS A 307 12.34 -2.48 -14.58
CA HIS A 307 11.42 -3.38 -15.26
C HIS A 307 12.06 -3.83 -16.56
N ASN A 308 11.65 -4.94 -17.20
CA ASN A 308 12.39 -5.52 -18.34
C ASN A 308 12.71 -4.54 -19.48
N GLY A 309 11.85 -3.54 -19.72
CA GLY A 309 12.03 -2.51 -20.75
C GLY A 309 13.02 -1.38 -20.44
N GLY A 310 13.41 -1.16 -19.18
CA GLY A 310 14.29 -0.05 -18.81
C GLY A 310 14.22 0.35 -17.34
N TRP A 311 14.70 1.55 -17.05
CA TRP A 311 14.67 2.15 -15.72
C TRP A 311 13.65 3.28 -15.67
N THR A 312 12.82 3.28 -14.65
CA THR A 312 12.03 4.46 -14.28
C THR A 312 12.73 5.17 -13.13
N VAL A 313 13.04 6.44 -13.32
CA VAL A 313 13.54 7.32 -12.26
C VAL A 313 12.40 8.25 -11.87
N MET A 314 12.06 8.27 -10.59
CA MET A 314 11.05 9.15 -10.04
C MET A 314 11.71 10.16 -9.12
N PHE A 315 11.59 11.44 -9.45
CA PHE A 315 12.09 12.54 -8.64
C PHE A 315 11.04 12.95 -7.60
N SER A 316 11.49 13.18 -6.37
CA SER A 316 10.69 13.81 -5.31
C SER A 316 11.30 15.16 -4.98
N ILE A 317 10.51 16.23 -5.17
CA ILE A 317 10.91 17.61 -4.96
C ILE A 317 9.95 18.21 -3.93
N ALA A 318 10.49 18.71 -2.83
CA ALA A 318 9.68 19.29 -1.75
C ALA A 318 8.96 20.56 -2.22
N ASP A 319 9.64 21.39 -3.02
CA ASP A 319 9.17 22.71 -3.41
C ASP A 319 8.11 22.67 -4.53
N PRO A 320 7.14 23.61 -4.54
CA PRO A 320 6.22 23.75 -5.66
C PRO A 320 6.98 24.03 -6.94
N THR A 321 6.78 23.17 -7.93
CA THR A 321 7.64 23.09 -9.11
C THR A 321 6.84 23.41 -10.38
N LEU A 322 7.38 24.30 -11.21
CA LEU A 322 6.81 24.75 -12.48
C LEU A 322 7.41 24.06 -13.70
N GLY A 323 8.59 23.47 -13.56
CA GLY A 323 9.25 22.71 -14.61
C GLY A 323 10.40 21.90 -14.02
N ILE A 324 10.69 20.74 -14.61
CA ILE A 324 11.79 19.87 -14.20
C ILE A 324 12.64 19.59 -15.43
N SER A 325 13.93 19.90 -15.32
CA SER A 325 14.90 19.54 -16.34
C SER A 325 15.98 18.63 -15.76
N TRP A 326 16.48 17.73 -16.58
CA TRP A 326 17.50 16.78 -16.15
C TRP A 326 18.53 16.54 -17.25
N ARG A 327 19.71 16.04 -16.87
CA ARG A 327 20.70 15.50 -17.80
C ARG A 327 21.52 14.39 -17.17
N MET A 328 22.11 13.55 -18.01
CA MET A 328 23.03 12.47 -17.61
C MET A 328 24.47 12.94 -17.76
N GLY A 329 25.26 12.76 -16.70
CA GLY A 329 26.68 13.10 -16.68
C GLY A 329 26.95 14.61 -16.70
N GLU A 330 28.22 14.95 -16.75
CA GLU A 330 28.68 16.35 -16.67
C GLU A 330 28.53 17.12 -18.00
N GLY A 331 28.33 16.42 -19.12
CA GLY A 331 28.20 16.99 -20.46
C GLY A 331 26.75 17.04 -20.97
N GLY A 332 26.50 17.87 -21.97
CA GLY A 332 25.22 17.91 -22.68
C GLY A 332 24.16 18.85 -22.09
N ASN A 333 23.08 19.03 -22.86
CA ASN A 333 21.98 19.93 -22.55
C ASN A 333 20.97 19.26 -21.61
N PHE A 334 20.40 20.07 -20.71
CA PHE A 334 19.24 19.68 -19.92
C PHE A 334 18.04 19.42 -20.84
N ARG A 335 17.34 18.32 -20.57
CA ARG A 335 16.09 17.91 -21.22
C ARG A 335 14.95 18.13 -20.23
N GLU A 336 13.82 18.64 -20.72
CA GLU A 336 12.62 18.78 -19.91
C GLU A 336 11.93 17.41 -19.74
N THR A 337 11.37 17.15 -18.57
CA THR A 337 10.57 15.93 -18.32
C THR A 337 9.17 16.03 -18.93
N GLY A 338 8.75 17.23 -19.32
CA GLY A 338 7.41 17.53 -19.80
C GLY A 338 6.41 17.69 -18.67
N PHE A 339 5.13 17.56 -19.01
CA PHE A 339 4.01 17.82 -18.11
C PHE A 339 3.03 16.67 -18.15
N MET A 340 2.41 16.40 -17.01
CA MET A 340 1.27 15.51 -16.91
C MET A 340 -0.02 16.28 -17.22
N ASP A 341 -1.09 15.56 -17.61
CA ASP A 341 -2.43 16.12 -17.81
C ASP A 341 -3.18 16.26 -16.48
N THR A 342 -2.51 16.89 -15.52
CA THR A 342 -3.01 17.21 -14.18
C THR A 342 -2.43 18.56 -13.75
N LEU A 343 -3.14 19.28 -12.90
CA LEU A 343 -2.69 20.56 -12.35
C LEU A 343 -2.03 20.33 -10.98
N ASP A 344 -0.88 20.95 -10.71
CA ASP A 344 -0.31 20.99 -9.36
C ASP A 344 -1.18 21.94 -8.52
N PRO A 345 -1.79 21.47 -7.41
CA PRO A 345 -2.69 22.30 -6.61
C PRO A 345 -1.99 23.48 -5.91
N ARG A 346 -0.67 23.40 -5.70
CA ARG A 346 0.14 24.45 -5.06
C ARG A 346 0.41 25.59 -6.03
N THR A 347 0.67 25.28 -7.30
CA THR A 347 1.02 26.28 -8.33
C THR A 347 -0.15 26.64 -9.24
N ARG A 348 -1.21 25.81 -9.27
CA ARG A 348 -2.36 25.85 -10.19
C ARG A 348 -1.98 25.81 -11.68
N LYS A 349 -0.77 25.38 -12.00
CA LYS A 349 -0.29 25.15 -13.37
C LYS A 349 -0.22 23.65 -13.66
N ARG A 350 -0.03 23.27 -14.93
CA ARG A 350 0.20 21.88 -15.30
C ARG A 350 1.37 21.33 -14.49
N MET A 351 1.19 20.15 -13.91
CA MET A 351 2.18 19.52 -13.07
C MET A 351 3.33 19.01 -13.94
N PRO A 352 4.58 19.41 -13.67
CA PRO A 352 5.74 18.83 -14.31
C PRO A 352 5.77 17.32 -14.07
N ASN A 353 6.13 16.54 -15.08
CA ASN A 353 6.25 15.10 -14.93
C ASN A 353 7.47 14.79 -14.03
N PRO A 354 7.29 14.19 -12.83
CA PRO A 354 8.41 13.88 -11.95
C PRO A 354 9.18 12.62 -12.40
N ALA A 355 8.73 11.93 -13.44
CA ALA A 355 9.33 10.69 -13.90
C ALA A 355 10.08 10.82 -15.22
N ILE A 356 11.18 10.08 -15.35
CA ILE A 356 11.90 9.87 -16.60
C ILE A 356 12.14 8.38 -16.82
N GLN A 357 12.36 8.01 -18.08
CA GLN A 357 12.79 6.67 -18.45
C GLN A 357 14.25 6.71 -18.90
N LEU A 358 15.04 5.73 -18.46
CA LEU A 358 16.38 5.45 -18.97
C LEU A 358 16.39 4.07 -19.62
N ASP A 359 17.28 3.89 -20.58
CA ASP A 359 17.47 2.62 -21.25
C ASP A 359 17.94 1.52 -20.29
N ALA A 360 17.62 0.27 -20.58
CA ALA A 360 17.97 -0.87 -19.75
C ALA A 360 19.48 -1.01 -19.49
N ASP A 361 20.31 -0.53 -20.42
CA ASP A 361 21.78 -0.53 -20.38
C ASP A 361 22.39 0.80 -19.93
N ALA A 362 21.59 1.70 -19.33
CA ALA A 362 22.09 2.95 -18.79
C ALA A 362 23.25 2.73 -17.80
N ALA A 363 24.40 3.33 -18.11
CA ALA A 363 25.61 3.20 -17.30
C ALA A 363 25.55 4.02 -16.00
N ALA A 364 26.38 3.62 -15.02
CA ALA A 364 26.56 4.39 -13.79
C ALA A 364 27.02 5.82 -14.12
N THR A 365 26.29 6.81 -13.61
CA THR A 365 26.57 8.23 -13.85
C THR A 365 25.87 9.11 -12.82
N THR A 366 26.05 10.42 -12.92
CA THR A 366 25.30 11.39 -12.13
C THR A 366 24.15 11.94 -12.97
N ILE A 367 22.94 11.87 -12.44
CA ILE A 367 21.79 12.59 -12.97
C ILE A 367 21.82 13.98 -12.35
N TYR A 368 21.99 15.00 -13.17
CA TYR A 368 21.84 16.38 -12.71
C TYR A 368 20.39 16.80 -12.90
N LEU A 369 19.72 17.13 -11.81
CA LEU A 369 18.35 17.62 -11.80
C LEU A 369 18.36 19.12 -11.53
N ARG A 370 17.58 19.88 -12.28
CA ARG A 370 17.22 21.26 -11.93
C ARG A 370 15.72 21.40 -12.04
N TYR A 371 15.17 22.37 -11.34
CA TYR A 371 13.75 22.64 -11.43
C TYR A 371 13.48 24.13 -11.32
N VAL A 372 12.32 24.57 -11.79
CA VAL A 372 11.86 25.95 -11.63
C VAL A 372 10.86 25.96 -10.49
N ASP A 373 11.11 26.77 -9.47
CA ASP A 373 10.21 26.87 -8.32
C ASP A 373 8.96 27.73 -8.61
N ALA A 374 8.10 27.90 -7.61
CA ALA A 374 6.86 28.67 -7.72
C ALA A 374 7.07 30.15 -8.09
N ASN A 375 8.21 30.72 -7.74
CA ASN A 375 8.59 32.11 -8.02
C ASN A 375 9.16 32.27 -9.43
N GLY A 376 9.41 31.15 -10.14
CA GLY A 376 10.03 31.15 -11.45
C GLY A 376 11.56 31.12 -11.38
N GLU A 377 12.14 30.90 -10.20
CA GLU A 377 13.59 30.82 -10.03
C GLU A 377 14.08 29.40 -10.32
N MET A 378 15.25 29.31 -10.94
CA MET A 378 15.87 28.02 -11.26
C MET A 378 16.68 27.53 -10.08
N GLN A 379 16.33 26.35 -9.58
CA GLN A 379 17.01 25.67 -8.48
C GLN A 379 17.90 24.53 -9.00
N GLY A 380 19.08 24.40 -8.41
CA GLY A 380 20.08 23.39 -8.78
C GLY A 380 21.17 23.91 -9.74
N PRO A 381 21.90 23.01 -10.43
CA PRO A 381 21.62 21.59 -10.58
C PRO A 381 22.04 20.75 -9.37
N PHE A 382 21.15 19.85 -8.95
CA PHE A 382 21.37 18.88 -7.88
C PHE A 382 21.92 17.57 -8.46
N PRO A 383 23.07 17.09 -7.99
CA PRO A 383 23.63 15.82 -8.43
C PRO A 383 22.94 14.66 -7.71
N ILE A 384 22.38 13.73 -8.48
CA ILE A 384 21.77 12.49 -8.00
C ILE A 384 22.56 11.33 -8.58
N ARG A 385 23.24 10.56 -7.71
CA ARG A 385 24.04 9.42 -8.15
C ARG A 385 23.15 8.29 -8.64
N PHE A 386 23.34 7.87 -9.89
CA PHE A 386 22.74 6.67 -10.46
C PHE A 386 23.80 5.59 -10.61
N ASP A 387 23.60 4.50 -9.89
CA ASP A 387 24.39 3.28 -10.01
C ASP A 387 23.39 2.15 -10.32
N PRO A 388 23.32 1.64 -11.57
CA PRO A 388 22.29 0.71 -11.99
C PRO A 388 22.35 -0.62 -11.21
N GLU A 389 23.54 -1.12 -10.88
CA GLU A 389 23.65 -2.39 -10.14
C GLU A 389 23.19 -2.18 -8.69
N ALA A 390 23.69 -1.14 -8.03
CA ALA A 390 23.29 -0.85 -6.65
C ALA A 390 21.81 -0.45 -6.56
N ALA A 391 21.28 0.27 -7.55
CA ALA A 391 19.87 0.62 -7.64
C ALA A 391 18.99 -0.62 -7.82
N LEU A 392 19.41 -1.58 -8.66
CA LEU A 392 18.68 -2.82 -8.90
C LEU A 392 18.57 -3.64 -7.62
N VAL A 393 19.68 -3.78 -6.90
CA VAL A 393 19.72 -4.51 -5.62
C VAL A 393 18.79 -3.84 -4.61
N ARG A 394 18.81 -2.50 -4.49
CA ARG A 394 17.93 -1.78 -3.57
C ARG A 394 16.44 -1.93 -3.94
N ASP A 395 16.11 -1.81 -5.22
CA ASP A 395 14.74 -1.93 -5.73
C ASP A 395 14.18 -3.35 -5.50
N GLN A 396 14.94 -4.38 -5.90
CA GLN A 396 14.53 -5.77 -5.69
C GLN A 396 14.47 -6.13 -4.20
N ARG A 397 15.39 -5.64 -3.37
CA ARG A 397 15.34 -5.82 -1.92
C ARG A 397 14.04 -5.23 -1.35
N LYS A 398 13.71 -3.98 -1.72
CA LYS A 398 12.48 -3.34 -1.30
C LYS A 398 11.25 -4.18 -1.68
N ILE A 399 11.22 -4.72 -2.88
CA ILE A 399 10.14 -5.62 -3.33
C ILE A 399 10.10 -6.88 -2.47
N LEU A 400 11.24 -7.53 -2.23
CA LEU A 400 11.33 -8.74 -1.39
C LEU A 400 10.83 -8.49 0.03
N ASP A 401 11.20 -7.36 0.64
CA ASP A 401 10.74 -6.97 1.98
C ASP A 401 9.22 -6.75 2.00
N MET A 402 8.67 -6.01 1.03
CA MET A 402 7.23 -5.76 0.91
C MET A 402 6.41 -7.03 0.62
N THR A 403 7.04 -8.05 0.03
CA THR A 403 6.39 -9.29 -0.42
C THR A 403 6.81 -10.53 0.37
N ALA A 404 7.37 -10.33 1.58
CA ALA A 404 7.91 -11.39 2.42
C ALA A 404 6.93 -12.54 2.74
N GLY A 405 5.61 -12.30 2.64
CA GLY A 405 4.58 -13.33 2.80
C GLY A 405 4.33 -14.20 1.56
N SER A 406 4.99 -13.92 0.44
CA SER A 406 4.78 -14.57 -0.87
C SER A 406 6.05 -15.19 -1.45
N TRP A 407 7.13 -15.28 -0.68
CA TRP A 407 8.40 -15.83 -1.16
C TRP A 407 8.29 -17.29 -1.61
N LEU A 408 7.46 -18.08 -0.92
CA LEU A 408 7.21 -19.48 -1.26
C LEU A 408 5.74 -19.74 -1.60
N ALA A 409 5.52 -20.72 -2.48
CA ALA A 409 4.22 -21.32 -2.74
C ALA A 409 4.32 -22.85 -2.70
N PHE A 410 3.29 -23.53 -2.21
CA PHE A 410 3.23 -24.99 -2.18
C PHE A 410 2.28 -25.51 -3.25
N GLY A 411 2.62 -26.64 -3.88
CA GLY A 411 1.79 -27.31 -4.87
C GLY A 411 2.20 -28.77 -5.09
N GLY A 412 1.79 -29.35 -6.23
CA GLY A 412 2.06 -30.74 -6.58
C GLY A 412 1.06 -31.73 -5.96
N TYR A 413 0.42 -32.55 -6.79
CA TYR A 413 -0.63 -33.48 -6.37
C TYR A 413 -0.05 -34.74 -5.70
N ASN A 414 0.79 -35.50 -6.41
CA ASN A 414 1.34 -36.78 -5.93
C ASN A 414 2.66 -36.62 -5.19
N THR A 415 3.43 -35.58 -5.51
CA THR A 415 4.71 -35.27 -4.88
C THR A 415 4.68 -33.79 -4.51
N PRO A 416 4.60 -33.44 -3.23
CA PRO A 416 4.53 -32.05 -2.82
C PRO A 416 5.77 -31.28 -3.23
N LEU A 417 5.53 -30.11 -3.82
CA LEU A 417 6.53 -29.19 -4.34
C LEU A 417 6.46 -27.87 -3.58
N MET A 418 7.63 -27.28 -3.36
CA MET A 418 7.79 -25.93 -2.87
C MET A 418 8.38 -25.08 -3.99
N TYR A 419 7.58 -24.15 -4.52
CA TYR A 419 7.97 -23.17 -5.52
C TYR A 419 8.58 -21.95 -4.85
N TYR A 420 9.64 -21.42 -5.46
CA TYR A 420 10.34 -20.20 -5.03
C TYR A 420 10.57 -19.25 -6.20
N THR A 421 9.67 -19.27 -7.19
CA THR A 421 9.69 -18.40 -8.37
C THR A 421 9.69 -16.91 -8.02
N HIS A 422 9.05 -16.54 -6.92
CA HIS A 422 9.05 -15.14 -6.46
C HIS A 422 10.45 -14.68 -6.07
N LEU A 423 11.17 -15.48 -5.27
CA LEU A 423 12.58 -15.21 -4.95
C LEU A 423 13.47 -15.21 -6.20
N MET A 424 13.19 -16.12 -7.14
CA MET A 424 13.89 -16.23 -8.43
C MET A 424 13.79 -14.94 -9.27
N SER A 425 12.60 -14.34 -9.35
CA SER A 425 12.35 -13.09 -10.07
C SER A 425 13.07 -11.89 -9.48
N TYR A 426 13.47 -11.94 -8.21
CA TYR A 426 14.18 -10.86 -7.52
C TYR A 426 15.55 -11.29 -7.00
N ARG A 427 16.16 -12.27 -7.69
CA ARG A 427 17.43 -12.91 -7.29
C ARG A 427 18.63 -11.97 -7.34
N CYS A 428 18.56 -10.84 -8.03
CA CYS A 428 19.69 -9.92 -8.11
C CYS A 428 20.00 -9.26 -6.76
N ALA A 429 19.01 -9.09 -5.89
CA ALA A 429 19.24 -8.63 -4.52
C ALA A 429 19.73 -9.73 -3.55
N ILE A 430 19.52 -11.00 -3.90
CA ILE A 430 19.76 -12.15 -3.03
C ILE A 430 21.19 -12.65 -3.22
N ARG A 431 21.93 -12.76 -2.11
CA ARG A 431 23.23 -13.45 -2.05
C ARG A 431 23.03 -14.93 -1.77
N GLU A 432 22.23 -15.25 -0.75
CA GLU A 432 21.84 -16.62 -0.40
C GLU A 432 20.37 -16.64 0.02
N ALA A 433 19.65 -17.71 -0.31
CA ALA A 433 18.38 -18.01 0.33
C ALA A 433 18.46 -19.41 0.94
N ARG A 434 18.18 -19.49 2.24
CA ARG A 434 18.18 -20.75 2.98
C ARG A 434 16.76 -21.10 3.38
N VAL A 435 16.45 -22.40 3.37
CA VAL A 435 15.16 -22.92 3.79
C VAL A 435 15.33 -24.01 4.86
N GLY A 436 14.41 -24.06 5.82
CA GLY A 436 14.32 -25.12 6.82
C GLY A 436 13.00 -25.85 6.67
N ILE A 437 13.03 -27.16 6.41
CA ILE A 437 11.81 -27.98 6.27
C ILE A 437 11.45 -28.51 7.65
N ASP A 438 10.27 -28.14 8.16
CA ASP A 438 9.83 -28.41 9.54
C ASP A 438 10.85 -28.00 10.62
N SER A 439 11.71 -27.04 10.29
CA SER A 439 12.74 -26.49 11.15
C SER A 439 12.58 -24.97 11.19
N ALA A 440 12.78 -24.38 12.37
CA ALA A 440 12.86 -22.92 12.50
C ALA A 440 14.21 -22.37 12.03
N VAL A 441 15.23 -23.22 11.90
CA VAL A 441 16.59 -22.87 11.48
C VAL A 441 16.77 -23.26 10.01
N PRO A 442 16.83 -22.30 9.07
CA PRO A 442 17.05 -22.59 7.66
C PRO A 442 18.51 -23.00 7.38
N ASP A 443 18.71 -24.22 6.88
CA ASP A 443 20.03 -24.80 6.62
C ASP A 443 20.23 -25.21 5.15
N LYS A 444 19.14 -25.44 4.41
CA LYS A 444 19.20 -25.87 3.02
C LYS A 444 19.26 -24.68 2.07
N LEU A 445 20.35 -24.57 1.32
CA LEU A 445 20.52 -23.52 0.31
C LEU A 445 19.63 -23.75 -0.92
N LEU A 446 18.90 -22.73 -1.35
CA LEU A 446 18.22 -22.70 -2.64
C LEU A 446 19.18 -22.32 -3.76
N LYS A 447 19.04 -22.95 -4.92
CA LYS A 447 19.85 -22.64 -6.09
C LYS A 447 19.14 -21.59 -6.93
N PHE A 448 19.86 -20.53 -7.27
CA PHE A 448 19.42 -19.53 -8.24
C PHE A 448 20.39 -19.53 -9.43
N PRO A 449 19.89 -19.32 -10.66
CA PRO A 449 20.74 -18.95 -11.78
C PRO A 449 21.37 -17.58 -11.50
N PRO A 450 22.43 -17.22 -12.22
CA PRO A 450 23.02 -15.89 -12.11
C PRO A 450 21.96 -14.80 -12.38
N CYS A 451 22.16 -13.65 -11.74
CA CYS A 451 21.40 -12.44 -12.05
C CYS A 451 21.78 -11.97 -13.47
N ASP A 452 20.79 -11.72 -14.31
CA ASP A 452 20.97 -11.03 -15.59
C ASP A 452 20.58 -9.56 -15.41
N LEU A 453 21.54 -8.64 -15.53
CA LEU A 453 21.26 -7.21 -15.35
C LEU A 453 20.39 -6.63 -16.49
N ARG A 454 20.36 -7.28 -17.66
CA ARG A 454 19.53 -6.86 -18.81
C ARG A 454 18.09 -7.33 -18.68
N ASP A 455 17.86 -8.53 -18.14
CA ASP A 455 16.53 -9.06 -17.84
C ASP A 455 16.46 -9.62 -16.41
N PRO A 456 16.43 -8.74 -15.39
CA PRO A 456 16.62 -9.14 -14.00
C PRO A 456 15.42 -9.84 -13.38
N ILE A 457 14.26 -9.83 -14.05
CA ILE A 457 13.01 -10.44 -13.58
C ILE A 457 12.72 -11.75 -14.35
N ALA A 458 13.25 -11.92 -15.57
CA ALA A 458 13.08 -13.17 -16.29
C ALA A 458 13.66 -14.36 -15.53
N THR A 459 12.88 -15.44 -15.56
CA THR A 459 13.31 -16.75 -15.07
C THR A 459 13.78 -17.56 -16.28
N PRO A 460 15.05 -18.00 -16.32
CA PRO A 460 15.54 -18.87 -17.39
C PRO A 460 14.68 -20.13 -17.53
N SER A 461 14.49 -20.61 -18.76
CA SER A 461 13.63 -21.77 -19.04
C SER A 461 14.17 -23.08 -18.44
N ASP A 462 15.47 -23.16 -18.21
CA ASP A 462 16.18 -24.28 -17.59
C ASP A 462 16.30 -24.15 -16.06
N ALA A 463 15.84 -23.04 -15.48
CA ALA A 463 15.94 -22.82 -14.04
C ALA A 463 15.00 -23.76 -13.28
N GLU A 464 15.54 -24.44 -12.27
CA GLU A 464 14.74 -25.20 -11.33
C GLU A 464 13.95 -24.22 -10.45
N THR A 465 12.62 -24.20 -10.60
CA THR A 465 11.75 -23.20 -9.93
C THR A 465 11.08 -23.73 -8.66
N TYR A 466 11.33 -25.00 -8.34
CA TYR A 466 10.74 -25.70 -7.21
C TYR A 466 11.69 -26.76 -6.65
N ILE A 467 11.46 -27.19 -5.42
CA ILE A 467 12.08 -28.40 -4.87
C ILE A 467 10.99 -29.38 -4.42
N LYS A 468 11.30 -30.68 -4.46
CA LYS A 468 10.49 -31.70 -3.81
C LYS A 468 10.65 -31.60 -2.29
N ILE A 469 9.54 -31.66 -1.57
CA ILE A 469 9.51 -31.66 -0.10
C ILE A 469 8.76 -32.91 0.41
N PRO A 470 9.09 -33.43 1.61
CA PRO A 470 8.38 -34.56 2.20
C PRO A 470 6.87 -34.36 2.28
N ALA A 471 6.09 -35.43 2.09
CA ALA A 471 4.65 -35.36 2.20
C ALA A 471 4.15 -34.93 3.59
N SER A 472 4.93 -35.20 4.63
CA SER A 472 4.67 -34.82 6.02
C SER A 472 4.97 -33.35 6.35
N THR A 473 5.54 -32.58 5.43
CA THR A 473 5.98 -31.20 5.68
C THR A 473 4.81 -30.34 6.17
N LYS A 474 4.93 -29.76 7.36
CA LYS A 474 3.95 -28.84 7.98
C LYS A 474 4.28 -27.39 7.68
N PHE A 475 5.54 -27.01 7.70
CA PHE A 475 5.97 -25.66 7.37
C PHE A 475 7.39 -25.61 6.80
N VAL A 476 7.71 -24.49 6.18
CA VAL A 476 9.06 -24.17 5.72
C VAL A 476 9.45 -22.79 6.22
N SER A 477 10.59 -22.68 6.89
CA SER A 477 11.22 -21.39 7.19
C SER A 477 12.09 -20.92 6.03
N VAL A 478 12.21 -19.62 5.83
CA VAL A 478 13.09 -19.00 4.82
C VAL A 478 13.83 -17.83 5.43
N GLU A 479 15.12 -17.76 5.15
CA GLU A 479 15.96 -16.61 5.46
C GLU A 479 16.73 -16.21 4.20
N LEU A 480 16.73 -14.91 3.91
CA LEU A 480 17.49 -14.34 2.82
C LEU A 480 18.69 -13.61 3.38
N THR A 481 19.84 -13.85 2.78
CA THR A 481 21.00 -13.00 2.90
C THR A 481 21.10 -12.15 1.64
N PHE A 482 21.09 -10.84 1.78
CA PHE A 482 21.14 -9.90 0.66
C PHE A 482 22.58 -9.60 0.23
N ARG A 483 22.75 -9.06 -0.98
CA ARG A 483 24.07 -8.69 -1.52
C ARG A 483 24.81 -7.61 -0.73
N ASP A 484 24.07 -6.73 -0.05
CA ASP A 484 24.64 -5.73 0.86
C ASP A 484 25.08 -6.33 2.21
N GLY A 485 24.93 -7.64 2.40
CA GLY A 485 25.32 -8.37 3.59
C GLY A 485 24.27 -8.41 4.69
N SER A 486 23.18 -7.65 4.55
CA SER A 486 22.06 -7.72 5.50
C SER A 486 21.31 -9.06 5.40
N ILE A 487 20.64 -9.43 6.48
CA ILE A 487 19.89 -10.68 6.60
C ILE A 487 18.43 -10.31 6.86
N SER A 488 17.50 -10.99 6.19
CA SER A 488 16.08 -10.80 6.42
C SER A 488 15.65 -11.44 7.74
N GLU A 489 14.51 -11.02 8.29
CA GLU A 489 13.83 -11.86 9.28
C GLU A 489 13.50 -13.23 8.69
N THR A 490 13.61 -14.28 9.51
CA THR A 490 13.16 -15.62 9.10
C THR A 490 11.64 -15.63 8.95
N LYS A 491 11.14 -15.97 7.75
CA LYS A 491 9.71 -16.10 7.46
C LYS A 491 9.28 -17.56 7.45
N SER A 492 8.12 -17.86 8.02
CA SER A 492 7.58 -19.23 8.08
C SER A 492 6.34 -19.38 7.21
N PHE A 493 6.33 -20.39 6.34
CA PHE A 493 5.27 -20.69 5.39
C PHE A 493 4.67 -22.05 5.75
N ARG A 494 3.42 -22.06 6.20
CA ARG A 494 2.72 -23.30 6.51
C ARG A 494 2.20 -23.95 5.23
N ARG A 495 2.42 -25.26 5.09
CA ARG A 495 1.79 -26.05 4.06
C ARG A 495 0.44 -26.52 4.61
N SER A 496 -0.65 -26.04 4.02
CA SER A 496 -1.99 -26.54 4.31
C SER A 496 -2.02 -28.05 4.03
N GLY A 497 -2.29 -28.85 5.06
CA GLY A 497 -2.33 -30.30 4.93
C GLY A 497 -3.44 -30.75 3.99
N ASN A 498 -3.18 -31.79 3.18
CA ASN A 498 -4.25 -32.52 2.51
C ASN A 498 -5.21 -33.05 3.59
N ARG A 499 -6.46 -32.62 3.54
CA ARG A 499 -7.59 -33.42 4.04
C ARG A 499 -8.14 -34.23 2.89
#